data_AF-A0A6L3MZ48-F1
#
_entry.id   AF-A0A6L3MZ48-F1
#
_cell.length_a   1.000
_cell.length_b   1.000
_cell.length_c   1.000
_cell.angle_alpha   90.00
_cell.angle_beta   90.00
_cell.angle_gamma   90.00
#
_symmetry.space_group_name_H-M   'P 1'
#
loop_
_entity.id
_entity.type
_entity.pdbx_description
1 polymer ?
#
loop_
_entity_poly.entity_id
_entity_poly.type
_entity_poly.pdbx_seq_one_letter_code
_entity_poly.pdbx_strand_id
1 'polypeptide(L)' 'MSTGWRDLLNERIRKLTQSRDQMDGCIGCGCLSIKDCPLRNPGDQLSERGQGAVLLEGAPARKRKAT' A
#
# COMPACT_ATOMS: atom_id res chain seq x y z
N MET A 1 0.99 -26.74 -4.81
CA MET A 1 0.21 -25.80 -5.67
C MET A 1 -0.89 -25.03 -4.94
N SER A 2 -1.52 -25.54 -3.86
CA SER A 2 -2.52 -24.78 -3.07
C SER A 2 -1.91 -23.77 -2.06
N THR A 3 -0.74 -24.08 -1.51
CA THR A 3 -0.06 -23.25 -0.50
C THR A 3 0.36 -21.87 -1.01
N GLY A 4 0.91 -21.78 -2.23
CA GLY A 4 1.33 -20.49 -2.79
C GLY A 4 0.19 -19.49 -3.01
N TRP A 5 -1.01 -19.97 -3.32
CA TRP A 5 -2.21 -19.13 -3.42
C TRP A 5 -2.67 -18.64 -2.04
N ARG A 6 -2.59 -19.50 -1.02
CA ARG A 6 -2.90 -19.14 0.36
C ARG A 6 -1.93 -18.08 0.88
N ASP A 7 -0.64 -18.21 0.58
CA ASP A 7 0.37 -17.22 0.98
C ASP A 7 0.15 -15.86 0.30
N LEU A 8 -0.19 -15.87 -1.00
CA LEU A 8 -0.52 -14.65 -1.73
C LEU A 8 -1.77 -13.95 -1.18
N LEU A 9 -2.80 -14.74 -0.81
CA LEU A 9 -4.02 -14.22 -0.21
C LEU A 9 -3.73 -13.60 1.16
N ASN A 10 -2.97 -14.28 2.01
CA ASN A 10 -2.56 -13.76 3.32
C ASN A 10 -1.76 -12.46 3.18
N GLU A 11 -0.89 -12.37 2.19
CA GLU A 11 -0.13 -11.15 1.92
C GLU A 11 -1.03 -9.97 1.54
N ARG A 12 -2.06 -10.20 0.71
CA ARG A 12 -3.05 -9.18 0.38
C ARG A 12 -3.85 -8.74 1.60
N ILE A 13 -4.31 -9.69 2.41
CA ILE A 13 -5.06 -9.39 3.65
C ILE A 13 -4.21 -8.50 4.57
N ARG A 14 -2.94 -8.87 4.82
CA ARG A 14 -2.04 -8.07 5.67
C ARG A 14 -1.92 -6.62 5.21
N LYS A 15 -1.72 -6.39 3.91
CA LYS A 15 -1.62 -5.04 3.34
C LYS A 15 -2.92 -4.24 3.51
N LEU A 16 -4.06 -4.88 3.31
CA LEU A 16 -5.37 -4.24 3.46
C LEU A 16 -5.68 -3.91 4.92
N THR A 17 -5.35 -4.81 5.85
CA THR A 17 -5.49 -4.56 7.30
C THR A 17 -4.61 -3.39 7.74
N GLN A 18 -3.35 -3.36 7.31
CA GLN A 18 -2.45 -2.25 7.60
C GLN A 18 -3.00 -0.91 7.07
N SER A 19 -3.53 -0.90 5.84
CA SER A 19 -4.14 0.28 5.24
C SER A 19 -5.35 0.78 6.04
N ARG A 20 -6.24 -0.15 6.45
CA ARG A 20 -7.38 0.16 7.31
C ARG A 20 -6.94 0.80 8.63
N ASP A 21 -5.97 0.20 9.32
CA ASP A 21 -5.54 0.69 10.63
C ASP A 21 -4.90 2.10 10.52
N GLN A 22 -4.21 2.40 9.40
CA GLN A 22 -3.70 3.74 9.11
C GLN A 22 -4.84 4.74 8.80
N MET A 23 -5.91 4.29 8.12
CA MET A 23 -7.11 5.10 7.89
C MET A 23 -7.86 5.41 9.18
N ASP A 24 -8.00 4.46 10.09
CA ASP A 24 -8.62 4.68 11.40
C ASP A 24 -7.87 5.78 12.20
N GLY A 25 -6.53 5.75 12.16
CA GLY A 25 -5.71 6.81 12.75
C GLY A 25 -5.91 8.18 12.08
N CYS A 26 -6.14 8.22 10.77
CA CYS A 26 -6.35 9.48 10.03
C CYS A 26 -7.77 10.04 10.20
N ILE A 27 -8.79 9.18 10.29
CA ILE A 27 -10.16 9.57 10.62
C ILE A 27 -10.21 10.08 12.07
N GLY A 28 -9.52 9.40 13.00
CA GLY A 28 -9.42 9.81 14.41
C GLY A 28 -8.61 11.08 14.65
N CYS A 29 -7.58 11.37 13.82
CA CYS A 29 -6.84 12.64 13.84
C CYS A 29 -7.71 13.83 13.42
N GLY A 30 -8.68 13.60 12.51
CA GLY A 30 -9.55 14.64 11.94
C GLY A 30 -8.82 15.74 11.16
N CYS A 31 -7.49 15.65 11.07
CA CYS A 31 -6.65 16.77 10.71
C CYS A 31 -6.68 17.05 9.21
N LEU A 32 -6.90 16.02 8.35
CA LEU A 32 -6.75 16.11 6.88
C LEU A 32 -5.54 16.97 6.47
N SER A 33 -4.53 17.00 7.34
CA SER A 33 -3.43 17.95 7.25
C SER A 33 -2.48 17.39 6.22
N ILE A 34 -2.34 18.15 5.14
CA ILE A 34 -1.33 17.93 4.10
C ILE A 34 0.06 17.75 4.72
N LYS A 35 0.38 18.37 5.87
CA LYS A 35 1.72 18.29 6.47
C LYS A 35 1.92 17.06 7.36
N ASP A 36 0.87 16.59 8.04
CA ASP A 36 1.03 15.65 9.16
C ASP A 36 0.38 14.28 8.93
N CYS A 37 -0.35 14.10 7.83
CA CYS A 37 -1.05 12.85 7.55
C CYS A 37 -0.08 11.73 7.12
N PRO A 38 0.07 10.63 7.89
CA PRO A 38 0.96 9.52 7.54
C PRO A 38 0.48 8.70 6.34
N LEU A 39 -0.79 8.82 5.95
CA LEU A 39 -1.31 8.27 4.69
C LEU A 39 -0.87 9.08 3.45
N ARG A 40 -0.25 10.24 3.65
CA ARG A 40 0.28 11.00 2.52
C ARG A 40 1.50 10.30 1.96
N ASN A 41 1.58 10.21 0.64
CA ASN A 41 2.74 9.74 -0.09
C ASN A 41 3.48 10.96 -0.70
N PRO A 42 4.15 11.82 0.10
CA PRO A 42 4.86 12.97 -0.43
C PRO A 42 6.03 12.50 -1.28
N GLY A 43 5.98 12.81 -2.57
CA GLY A 43 6.97 12.33 -3.55
C GLY A 43 6.53 11.07 -4.29
N ASP A 44 5.22 10.87 -4.50
CA ASP A 44 4.71 9.79 -5.35
C ASP A 44 5.20 9.91 -6.80
N GLN A 45 6.33 9.27 -7.08
CA GLN A 45 6.96 9.21 -8.41
C GLN A 45 6.14 8.38 -9.40
N LEU A 46 5.21 7.55 -8.92
CA LEU A 46 4.40 6.68 -9.78
C LEU A 46 3.09 7.32 -10.17
N SER A 47 2.76 8.49 -9.62
CA SER A 47 1.58 9.29 -10.01
C SER A 47 1.54 9.59 -11.52
N GLU A 48 2.70 9.72 -12.17
CA GLU A 48 2.81 9.88 -13.63
C GLU A 48 2.34 8.64 -14.41
N ARG A 49 2.35 7.46 -13.79
CA ARG A 49 1.96 6.18 -14.41
C ARG A 49 0.51 5.80 -14.16
N GLY A 50 -0.15 6.47 -13.21
CA GLY A 50 -1.53 6.18 -12.85
C GLY A 50 -1.87 6.69 -11.46
N GLN A 51 -3.17 6.78 -11.17
CA GLN A 51 -3.67 7.11 -9.83
C GLN A 51 -3.75 5.84 -8.97
N GLY A 52 -3.69 6.00 -7.65
CA GLY A 52 -3.87 4.89 -6.71
C GLY A 52 -2.64 3.97 -6.60
N ALA A 53 -2.86 2.70 -6.28
CA ALA A 53 -1.79 1.77 -5.95
C ALA A 53 -1.17 1.12 -7.20
N VAL A 54 -0.45 1.93 -8.00
CA VAL A 54 0.13 1.56 -9.31
C VAL A 54 0.93 0.25 -9.27
N LEU A 55 1.63 -0.05 -8.18
CA LEU A 55 2.41 -1.30 -8.04
C LEU A 55 1.55 -2.52 -7.69
N LEU A 56 0.40 -2.32 -7.06
CA LEU A 56 -0.52 -3.39 -6.63
C LEU A 56 -1.47 -3.79 -7.76
N GLU A 57 -1.93 -2.81 -8.52
CA GLU A 57 -2.77 -3.04 -9.70
C GLU A 57 -1.98 -3.66 -10.87
N GLY A 58 -0.64 -3.66 -10.77
CA GLY A 58 0.27 -4.07 -11.85
C GLY A 58 1.31 -5.18 -11.60
N ALA A 59 1.39 -5.89 -10.47
CA ALA A 59 2.43 -6.94 -10.35
C ALA A 59 2.17 -8.10 -9.36
N PRO A 60 2.60 -9.35 -9.68
CA PRO A 60 3.43 -10.09 -8.74
C PRO A 60 4.84 -9.44 -8.73
N ALA A 61 5.22 -8.84 -7.61
CA ALA A 61 6.48 -8.10 -7.47
C ALA A 61 7.71 -8.96 -7.82
N ARG A 62 8.50 -8.54 -8.83
CA ARG A 62 9.79 -9.15 -9.14
C ARG A 62 10.80 -8.81 -8.04
N LYS A 63 11.50 -9.84 -7.55
CA LYS A 63 12.61 -9.73 -6.58
C LYS A 63 13.65 -8.72 -7.09
N ARG A 64 13.93 -7.68 -6.32
CA ARG A 64 15.14 -6.87 -6.53
C ARG A 64 16.32 -7.70 -6.04
N LYS A 65 17.21 -8.13 -6.96
CA LYS A 65 18.55 -8.59 -6.57
C LYS A 65 19.33 -7.38 -6.09
N ALA A 66 19.91 -7.49 -4.90
CA ALA A 66 20.94 -6.57 -4.44
C ALA A 66 22.16 -6.69 -5.38
N THR A 67 22.73 -5.53 -5.73
CA THR A 67 24.10 -5.40 -6.24
C THR A 67 24.82 -4.47 -5.29
#